data_AF-A0A7W0C9U6-F1
#
_entry.id   AF-A0A7W0C9U6-F1
#
_cell.length_a   1.000
_cell.length_b   1.000
_cell.length_c   1.000
_cell.angle_alpha   90.00
_cell.angle_beta   90.00
_cell.angle_gamma   90.00
#
_symmetry.space_group_name_H-M   'P 1'
#
loop_
_entity.id
_entity.type
_entity.pdbx_description
1 polymer ?
#
loop_
_entity_poly.entity_id
_entity_poly.type
_entity_poly.pdbx_seq_one_letter_code
_entity_poly.pdbx_strand_id
1 'polypeptide(L)'
;MTKALKNIPAVVEYLDRAGWKIGKSAAYKHKKEGKLLPSADGTFPLKTVEKYAKQWLEKKDGSGTLDDLQEATAKAQLEKLQAQARHWDTKTKIEMGEYVHRNQWDRELAARAKVFRSDMENFIRAQASEIIRIVEGDPEKAPDLIEMYLEHLEAWLNRYSKPKTWKVVE
;
A
#
# COMPACT_ATOMS: atom_id res chain seq x y z
N MET A 1 -26.54 -0.70 -34.45
CA MET A 1 -26.08 -0.27 -35.80
C MET A 1 -24.90 0.67 -35.64
N THR A 2 -23.70 0.25 -35.99
CA THR A 2 -22.48 1.06 -35.93
C THR A 2 -22.55 2.12 -37.01
N LYS A 3 -22.84 3.36 -36.60
CA LYS A 3 -22.94 4.51 -37.49
C LYS A 3 -21.55 4.74 -38.11
N ALA A 4 -21.45 4.74 -39.43
CA ALA A 4 -20.21 4.87 -40.18
C ALA A 4 -20.32 6.02 -41.18
N LEU A 5 -19.24 6.79 -41.33
CA LEU A 5 -19.18 7.98 -42.18
C LEU A 5 -18.65 7.58 -43.56
N LYS A 6 -19.31 8.02 -44.63
CA LYS A 6 -19.06 7.52 -45.99
C LYS A 6 -17.80 8.09 -46.65
N ASN A 7 -17.34 9.27 -46.24
CA ASN A 7 -16.24 9.97 -46.88
C ASN A 7 -15.58 10.99 -45.94
N ILE A 8 -14.41 11.52 -46.34
CA ILE A 8 -13.67 12.52 -45.55
C ILE A 8 -14.49 13.80 -45.29
N PRO A 9 -15.27 14.35 -46.24
CA PRO A 9 -16.15 15.48 -45.96
C PRO A 9 -17.12 15.24 -44.81
N ALA A 10 -17.76 14.06 -44.74
CA ALA A 10 -18.65 13.69 -43.66
C ALA A 10 -17.90 13.52 -42.31
N VAL A 11 -16.64 13.08 -42.34
CA VAL A 11 -15.76 13.05 -41.16
C VAL A 11 -15.46 14.46 -40.65
N VAL A 12 -15.11 15.37 -41.55
CA VAL A 12 -14.81 16.76 -41.19
C VAL A 12 -16.05 17.45 -40.64
N GLU A 13 -17.22 17.28 -41.25
CA GLU A 13 -18.48 17.87 -40.77
C GLU A 13 -18.86 17.32 -39.39
N TYR A 14 -18.70 16.01 -39.16
CA TYR A 14 -18.94 15.40 -37.86
C TYR A 14 -18.00 15.97 -36.79
N LEU A 15 -16.70 16.03 -37.07
CA LEU A 15 -15.69 16.53 -36.14
C LEU A 15 -15.85 18.02 -35.86
N ASP A 16 -16.20 18.80 -36.88
CA ASP A 16 -16.44 20.24 -36.76
C ASP A 16 -17.65 20.54 -35.85
N ARG A 17 -18.74 19.76 -36.00
CA ARG A 17 -19.93 19.81 -35.14
C ARG A 17 -19.65 19.29 -33.73
N ALA A 18 -18.77 18.30 -33.59
CA ALA A 18 -18.32 17.78 -32.30
C ALA A 18 -17.27 18.67 -31.61
N GLY A 19 -16.95 19.85 -32.18
CA GLY A 19 -16.08 20.84 -31.56
C GLY A 19 -14.59 20.63 -31.79
N TRP A 20 -14.18 19.76 -32.71
CA TRP A 20 -12.77 19.55 -33.07
C TRP A 20 -12.30 20.51 -34.16
N LYS A 21 -11.04 20.93 -34.08
CA LYS A 21 -10.42 21.84 -35.04
C LYS A 21 -9.80 21.05 -36.19
N ILE A 22 -10.52 20.94 -37.32
CA ILE A 22 -10.01 20.25 -38.51
C ILE A 22 -10.59 20.83 -39.81
N GLY A 23 -9.72 21.14 -40.77
CA GLY A 23 -10.11 21.55 -42.13
C GLY A 23 -10.06 20.38 -43.13
N LYS A 24 -10.75 20.52 -44.27
CA LYS A 24 -10.79 19.50 -45.34
C LYS A 24 -9.39 19.09 -45.80
N SER A 25 -8.51 20.04 -46.13
CA SER A 25 -7.15 19.77 -46.60
C SER A 25 -6.30 19.02 -45.56
N ALA A 26 -6.47 19.34 -44.28
CA ALA A 26 -5.77 18.65 -43.19
C ALA A 26 -6.26 17.19 -43.03
N ALA A 27 -7.57 16.94 -43.15
CA ALA A 27 -8.13 15.60 -43.08
C ALA A 27 -7.65 14.69 -44.22
N TYR A 28 -7.53 15.22 -45.45
CA TYR A 28 -6.94 14.49 -46.58
C TYR A 28 -5.44 14.19 -46.36
N LYS A 29 -4.69 15.14 -45.81
CA LYS A 29 -3.29 14.94 -45.44
C LYS A 29 -3.13 13.86 -44.37
N HIS A 30 -3.92 13.90 -43.30
CA HIS A 30 -3.88 12.90 -42.23
C HIS A 30 -4.30 11.50 -42.68
N LYS A 31 -5.19 11.39 -43.68
CA LYS A 31 -5.46 10.11 -44.34
C LYS A 31 -4.22 9.59 -45.08
N LYS A 32 -3.53 10.44 -45.83
CA LYS A 32 -2.29 10.08 -46.55
C LYS A 32 -1.16 9.67 -45.61
N GLU A 33 -1.08 10.31 -44.44
CA GLU A 33 -0.12 9.99 -43.37
C GLU A 33 -0.50 8.76 -42.52
N GLY A 34 -1.64 8.10 -42.82
CA GLY A 34 -2.09 6.91 -42.09
C GLY A 34 -2.69 7.18 -40.72
N LYS A 35 -2.89 8.45 -40.33
CA LYS A 35 -3.51 8.85 -39.04
C LYS A 35 -5.03 8.64 -39.04
N LEU A 36 -5.66 8.74 -40.20
CA LEU A 36 -7.10 8.52 -40.40
C LEU A 36 -7.32 7.42 -41.43
N LEU A 37 -7.57 6.19 -40.96
CA LEU A 37 -7.69 5.01 -41.80
C LEU A 37 -9.16 4.67 -42.10
N PRO A 38 -9.54 4.46 -43.38
CA PRO A 38 -10.83 3.89 -43.72
C PRO A 38 -10.86 2.38 -43.44
N SER A 39 -12.06 1.84 -43.22
CA SER A 39 -12.32 0.39 -43.24
C SER A 39 -12.20 -0.17 -44.66
N ALA A 40 -12.21 -1.50 -44.79
CA ALA A 40 -12.11 -2.21 -46.08
C ALA A 40 -13.13 -1.71 -47.11
N ASP A 41 -14.32 -1.30 -46.66
CA ASP A 41 -15.41 -0.79 -47.51
C ASP A 41 -15.29 0.72 -47.83
N GLY A 42 -14.16 1.36 -47.50
CA GLY A 42 -13.94 2.80 -47.71
C GLY A 42 -14.68 3.73 -46.73
N THR A 43 -15.42 3.17 -45.77
CA THR A 43 -16.16 3.91 -44.73
C THR A 43 -15.31 4.16 -43.49
N PHE A 44 -15.71 5.14 -42.66
CA PHE A 44 -15.03 5.51 -41.43
C PHE A 44 -15.93 5.23 -40.23
N PRO A 45 -15.65 4.18 -39.44
CA PRO A 45 -16.39 3.91 -38.21
C PRO A 45 -16.24 5.06 -37.21
N LEU A 46 -17.35 5.47 -36.59
CA LEU A 46 -17.37 6.58 -35.63
C LEU A 46 -16.36 6.41 -34.49
N LYS A 47 -16.20 5.20 -33.94
CA LYS A 47 -15.20 4.89 -32.92
C LYS A 47 -13.77 5.17 -33.37
N THR A 48 -13.43 4.86 -34.62
CA THR A 48 -12.10 5.11 -35.20
C THR A 48 -11.87 6.60 -35.38
N VAL A 49 -12.90 7.33 -35.83
CA VAL A 49 -12.86 8.79 -36.02
C VAL A 49 -12.72 9.53 -34.70
N GLU A 50 -13.43 9.11 -33.66
CA GLU A 50 -13.32 9.69 -32.31
C GLU A 50 -11.97 9.41 -31.65
N LYS A 51 -11.43 8.18 -31.82
CA LYS A 51 -10.09 7.84 -31.34
C LYS A 51 -9.02 8.70 -32.04
N TYR A 52 -9.14 8.85 -33.36
CA TYR A 52 -8.28 9.75 -34.14
C TYR A 52 -8.36 11.19 -33.63
N ALA A 53 -9.57 11.71 -33.40
CA ALA A 53 -9.75 13.08 -32.95
C ALA A 53 -9.10 13.35 -31.59
N LYS A 54 -9.32 12.46 -30.61
CA LYS A 54 -8.69 12.56 -29.28
C LYS A 54 -7.17 12.51 -29.31
N GLN A 55 -6.59 11.78 -30.26
CA GLN A 55 -5.14 11.57 -30.32
C GLN A 55 -4.41 12.65 -31.12
N TRP A 56 -5.06 13.24 -32.13
CA TRP A 56 -4.37 14.07 -33.13
C TRP A 56 -4.98 15.45 -33.38
N LEU A 57 -6.12 15.78 -32.77
CA LEU A 57 -6.80 17.06 -32.97
C LEU A 57 -6.94 17.82 -31.65
N GLU A 58 -6.90 19.14 -31.76
CA GLU A 58 -7.29 20.05 -30.67
C GLU A 58 -8.79 20.33 -30.75
N LYS A 59 -9.44 20.56 -29.61
CA LYS A 59 -10.79 21.14 -29.64
C LYS A 59 -10.73 22.63 -29.92
N LYS A 60 -11.81 23.15 -30.51
CA LYS A 60 -11.98 24.56 -30.84
C LYS A 60 -12.03 25.47 -29.61
N ASP A 61 -12.48 24.96 -28.46
CA ASP A 61 -12.56 25.68 -27.19
C ASP A 61 -11.24 25.65 -26.39
N GLY A 62 -10.20 25.00 -26.91
CA GLY A 62 -8.93 24.83 -26.21
C GLY A 62 -8.95 23.78 -25.09
N SER A 63 -10.11 23.20 -24.77
CA SER A 63 -10.22 22.11 -23.80
C SER A 63 -9.74 20.80 -24.45
N GLY A 64 -8.64 20.26 -23.96
CA GLY A 64 -8.04 19.08 -24.58
C GLY A 64 -6.80 18.60 -23.84
N THR A 65 -6.07 17.69 -24.50
CA THR A 65 -4.93 16.93 -23.97
C THR A 65 -3.94 17.73 -23.14
N LEU A 66 -3.74 19.02 -23.41
CA LEU A 66 -2.83 19.87 -22.62
C LEU A 66 -3.36 20.14 -21.20
N ASP A 67 -4.66 20.41 -21.07
CA ASP A 67 -5.35 20.67 -19.79
C ASP A 67 -5.44 19.36 -18.97
N ASP A 68 -5.78 18.25 -19.65
CA ASP A 68 -5.77 16.90 -19.04
C ASP A 68 -4.35 16.52 -18.56
N LEU A 69 -3.31 16.85 -19.32
CA LEU A 69 -1.92 16.61 -18.94
C LEU A 69 -1.49 17.51 -17.77
N GLN A 70 -1.93 18.77 -17.73
CA GLN A 70 -1.65 19.68 -16.63
C GLN A 70 -2.34 19.23 -15.34
N GLU A 71 -3.61 18.82 -15.40
CA GLU A 71 -4.34 18.27 -14.26
C GLU A 71 -3.69 16.98 -13.74
N ALA A 72 -3.34 16.05 -14.64
CA ALA A 72 -2.64 14.83 -14.27
C ALA A 72 -1.26 15.11 -13.63
N THR A 73 -0.52 16.10 -14.16
CA THR A 73 0.77 16.51 -13.62
C THR A 73 0.63 17.15 -12.24
N ALA A 74 -0.35 18.04 -12.07
CA ALA A 74 -0.63 18.69 -10.79
C ALA A 74 -1.04 17.66 -9.72
N LYS A 75 -1.87 16.68 -10.08
CA LYS A 75 -2.25 15.59 -9.19
C LYS A 75 -1.05 14.74 -8.78
N ALA A 76 -0.20 14.34 -9.74
CA ALA A 76 1.00 13.57 -9.44
C ALA A 76 1.99 14.35 -8.54
N GLN A 77 2.11 15.67 -8.75
CA GLN A 77 2.91 16.55 -7.89
C GLN A 77 2.33 16.63 -6.47
N LEU A 78 1.01 16.77 -6.33
CA LEU A 78 0.34 16.79 -5.03
C LEU A 78 0.54 15.47 -4.28
N GLU A 79 0.37 14.32 -4.94
CA GLU A 79 0.61 13.00 -4.35
C GLU A 79 2.06 12.84 -3.88
N LYS A 80 3.02 13.30 -4.69
CA LYS A 80 4.44 13.29 -4.31
C LYS A 80 4.71 14.17 -3.08
N LEU A 81 4.16 15.37 -3.03
CA LEU A 81 4.31 16.29 -1.90
C LEU A 81 3.69 15.69 -0.62
N GLN A 82 2.51 15.08 -0.72
CA GLN A 82 1.87 14.42 0.41
C GLN A 82 2.68 13.20 0.90
N ALA A 83 3.22 12.40 -0.01
CA ALA A 83 4.08 11.28 0.35
C ALA A 83 5.37 11.76 1.04
N GLN A 84 5.97 12.85 0.56
CA GLN A 84 7.12 13.48 1.19
C GLN A 84 6.77 14.03 2.58
N ALA A 85 5.63 14.71 2.74
CA ALA A 85 5.18 15.22 4.03
C ALA A 85 5.01 14.08 5.06
N ARG A 86 4.39 12.96 4.67
CA ARG A 86 4.27 11.76 5.54
C ARG A 86 5.62 11.14 5.90
N HIS A 87 6.54 11.10 4.94
CA HIS A 87 7.89 10.60 5.19
C HIS A 87 8.65 11.48 6.19
N TRP A 88 8.60 12.80 6.02
CA TRP A 88 9.22 13.76 6.92
C TRP A 88 8.59 13.74 8.31
N ASP A 89 7.26 13.65 8.42
CA ASP A 89 6.57 13.50 9.71
C ASP A 89 7.05 12.25 10.48
N THR A 90 7.10 11.10 9.81
CA THR A 90 7.64 9.87 10.39
C THR A 90 9.09 10.04 10.84
N LYS A 91 9.92 10.66 10.00
CA LYS A 91 11.33 10.90 10.31
C LYS A 91 11.50 11.83 11.52
N THR A 92 10.73 12.91 11.59
CA THR A 92 10.73 13.83 12.72
C THR A 92 10.36 13.12 14.01
N LYS A 93 9.34 12.26 14.01
CA LYS A 93 8.97 11.47 15.20
C LYS A 93 10.03 10.45 15.61
N ILE A 94 10.74 9.86 14.64
CA ILE A 94 11.90 8.99 14.93
C ILE A 94 13.01 9.82 15.61
N GLU A 95 13.33 11.00 15.09
CA GLU A 95 14.35 11.91 15.64
C GLU A 95 13.96 12.45 17.02
N MET A 96 12.67 12.65 17.28
CA MET A 96 12.12 13.02 18.60
C MET A 96 12.14 11.86 19.61
N GLY A 97 12.50 10.64 19.19
CA GLY A 97 12.56 9.47 20.07
C GLY A 97 11.22 8.81 20.36
N GLU A 98 10.18 9.11 19.59
CA GLU A 98 8.85 8.48 19.75
C GLU A 98 8.81 7.03 19.22
N TYR A 99 9.81 6.64 18.44
CA TYR A 99 9.94 5.30 17.86
C TYR A 99 11.22 4.61 18.31
N VAL A 100 11.13 3.29 18.51
CA VAL A 100 12.27 2.42 18.78
C VAL A 100 12.45 1.46 17.60
N HIS A 101 13.70 1.21 17.21
CA HIS A 101 13.99 0.20 16.20
C HIS A 101 13.48 -1.17 16.64
N ARG A 102 12.75 -1.86 15.77
CA ARG A 102 12.17 -3.18 16.08
C ARG A 102 13.20 -4.17 16.65
N ASN A 103 14.39 -4.24 16.06
CA ASN A 103 15.46 -5.11 16.54
C ASN A 103 15.96 -4.73 17.94
N GLN A 104 15.97 -3.44 18.28
CA GLN A 104 16.33 -2.98 19.62
C GLN A 104 15.23 -3.36 20.61
N TRP A 105 13.97 -3.08 20.27
CA TRP A 105 12.81 -3.45 21.08
C TRP A 105 12.77 -4.96 21.38
N ASP A 106 12.97 -5.80 20.36
CA ASP A 106 12.98 -7.26 20.52
C ASP A 106 14.11 -7.73 21.44
N ARG A 107 15.29 -7.11 21.36
CA ARG A 107 16.42 -7.39 22.26
C ARG A 107 16.11 -6.97 23.70
N GLU A 108 15.57 -5.77 23.90
CA GLU A 108 15.20 -5.29 25.23
C GLU A 108 14.11 -6.16 25.86
N LEU A 109 13.10 -6.55 25.08
CA LEU A 109 12.04 -7.44 25.54
C LEU A 109 12.59 -8.83 25.93
N ALA A 110 13.49 -9.39 25.12
CA ALA A 110 14.15 -10.66 25.44
C ALA A 110 15.02 -10.57 26.70
N ALA A 111 15.76 -9.46 26.88
CA ALA A 111 16.55 -9.22 28.08
C ALA A 111 15.66 -9.13 29.33
N ARG A 112 14.55 -8.39 29.26
CA ARG A 112 13.57 -8.28 30.35
C ARG A 112 12.92 -9.64 30.67
N ALA A 113 12.57 -10.42 29.65
CA ALA A 113 12.02 -11.77 29.84
C ALA A 113 13.00 -12.72 30.55
N LYS A 114 14.30 -12.61 30.25
CA LYS A 114 15.35 -13.38 30.95
C LYS A 114 15.46 -13.00 32.43
N VAL A 115 15.46 -11.70 32.74
CA VAL A 115 15.46 -11.22 34.12
C VAL A 115 14.22 -11.70 34.86
N PHE A 116 13.04 -11.52 34.25
CA PHE A 116 11.77 -11.97 34.81
C PHE A 116 11.75 -13.47 35.13
N ARG A 117 12.24 -14.31 34.21
CA ARG A 117 12.40 -15.75 34.44
C ARG A 117 13.28 -16.03 35.66
N SER A 118 14.45 -15.40 35.74
CA SER A 118 15.37 -15.57 36.86
C SER A 118 14.74 -15.16 38.19
N ASP A 119 13.98 -14.06 38.22
CA ASP A 119 13.30 -13.58 39.42
C ASP A 119 12.24 -14.59 39.90
N MET A 120 11.49 -15.20 38.98
CA MET A 120 10.52 -16.24 39.30
C MET A 120 11.17 -17.52 39.85
N GLU A 121 12.26 -17.98 39.23
CA GLU A 121 13.01 -19.16 39.70
C GLU A 121 13.55 -18.93 41.13
N ASN A 122 14.11 -17.75 41.38
CA ASN A 122 14.60 -17.36 42.70
C ASN A 122 13.46 -17.27 43.73
N PHE A 123 12.33 -16.69 43.35
CA PHE A 123 11.15 -16.60 44.20
C PHE A 123 10.66 -17.98 44.64
N ILE A 124 10.54 -18.94 43.72
CA ILE A 124 10.13 -20.32 44.03
C ILE A 124 11.09 -20.95 45.06
N ARG A 125 12.39 -20.85 44.82
CA ARG A 125 13.42 -21.40 45.72
C ARG A 125 13.37 -20.75 47.11
N ALA A 126 13.15 -19.45 47.17
CA ALA A 126 13.12 -18.70 48.43
C ALA A 126 11.83 -18.94 49.23
N GLN A 127 10.70 -19.19 48.57
CA GLN A 127 9.39 -19.33 49.22
C GLN A 127 9.02 -20.77 49.59
N ALA A 128 9.68 -21.77 49.00
CA ALA A 128 9.31 -23.18 49.19
C ALA A 128 9.18 -23.60 50.66
N SER A 129 10.17 -23.27 51.50
CA SER A 129 10.15 -23.61 52.93
C SER A 129 9.03 -22.89 53.68
N GLU A 130 8.74 -21.63 53.34
CA GLU A 130 7.68 -20.84 53.98
C GLU A 130 6.29 -21.34 53.59
N ILE A 131 6.10 -21.70 52.32
CA ILE A 131 4.85 -22.31 51.83
C ILE A 131 4.57 -23.60 52.59
N ILE A 132 5.56 -24.49 52.69
CA ILE A 132 5.43 -25.76 53.43
C ILE A 132 5.08 -25.50 54.90
N ARG A 133 5.74 -24.53 55.53
CA ARG A 133 5.47 -24.15 56.92
C ARG A 133 4.03 -23.68 57.12
N ILE A 134 3.52 -22.79 56.24
CA ILE A 134 2.17 -22.23 56.35
C ILE A 134 1.08 -23.30 56.21
N VAL A 135 1.31 -24.30 55.37
CA VAL A 135 0.34 -25.39 55.13
C VAL A 135 0.57 -26.60 56.03
N GLU A 136 1.45 -26.50 57.02
CA GLU A 136 1.84 -27.60 57.92
C GLU A 136 2.28 -28.87 57.17
N GLY A 137 2.99 -28.69 56.04
CA GLY A 137 3.50 -29.79 55.21
C GLY A 137 4.82 -30.38 55.72
N ASP A 138 5.31 -31.41 55.02
CA ASP A 138 6.59 -32.08 55.32
C ASP A 138 7.80 -31.23 54.87
N PRO A 139 8.66 -30.75 55.78
CA PRO A 139 9.85 -29.96 55.44
C PRO A 139 10.84 -30.67 54.51
N GLU A 140 10.91 -32.01 54.57
CA GLU A 140 11.80 -32.81 53.72
C GLU A 140 11.36 -32.78 52.24
N LYS A 141 10.13 -32.34 51.96
CA LYS A 141 9.57 -32.20 50.61
C LYS A 141 9.86 -30.85 49.94
N ALA A 142 10.66 -29.97 50.56
CA ALA A 142 11.05 -28.70 49.94
C ALA A 142 11.75 -28.86 48.58
N PRO A 143 12.68 -29.80 48.36
CA PRO A 143 13.29 -30.02 47.04
C PRO A 143 12.26 -30.44 45.99
N ASP A 144 11.37 -31.39 46.33
CA ASP A 144 10.31 -31.88 45.45
C ASP A 144 9.35 -30.75 45.03
N LEU A 145 9.00 -29.87 45.98
CA LEU A 145 8.16 -28.70 45.73
C LEU A 145 8.83 -27.71 44.77
N ILE A 146 10.12 -27.42 44.99
CA ILE A 146 10.90 -26.53 44.13
C ILE A 146 10.96 -27.08 42.70
N GLU A 147 11.29 -28.37 42.55
CA GLU A 147 11.38 -29.03 41.25
C GLU A 147 10.05 -28.94 40.49
N MET A 148 8.94 -29.35 41.13
CA MET A 148 7.61 -29.31 40.54
C MET A 148 7.22 -27.89 40.06
N TYR A 149 7.47 -26.86 40.87
CA TYR A 149 7.12 -25.49 40.49
C TYR A 149 8.03 -24.93 39.39
N LEU A 150 9.30 -25.29 39.36
CA LEU A 150 10.20 -24.92 38.26
C LEU A 150 9.80 -25.57 36.94
N GLU A 151 9.36 -26.83 36.96
CA GLU A 151 8.80 -27.50 35.79
C GLU A 151 7.51 -26.82 35.29
N HIS A 152 6.61 -26.46 36.20
CA HIS A 152 5.41 -25.70 35.85
C HIS A 152 5.73 -24.31 35.28
N LEU A 153 6.71 -23.61 35.84
CA LEU A 153 7.20 -22.32 35.33
C LEU A 153 7.73 -22.49 33.90
N GLU A 154 8.52 -23.52 33.63
CA GLU A 154 9.07 -23.78 32.30
C GLU A 154 7.98 -24.09 31.27
N ALA A 155 7.02 -24.95 31.63
CA ALA A 155 5.86 -25.24 30.78
C ALA A 155 5.05 -23.97 30.48
N TRP A 156 4.86 -23.10 31.49
CA TRP A 156 4.16 -21.84 31.34
C TRP A 156 4.90 -20.87 30.41
N LEU A 157 6.20 -20.67 30.60
CA LEU A 157 7.01 -19.77 29.77
C LEU A 157 7.14 -20.28 28.32
N ASN A 158 7.20 -21.59 28.10
CA ASN A 158 7.23 -22.18 26.76
C ASN A 158 5.96 -21.90 25.94
N ARG A 159 4.83 -21.59 26.58
CA ARG A 159 3.63 -21.13 25.86
C ARG A 159 3.83 -19.74 25.25
N TYR A 160 4.56 -18.86 25.93
CA TYR A 160 4.81 -17.48 25.49
C TYR A 160 5.94 -17.37 24.47
N SER A 161 6.85 -18.35 24.42
CA SER A 161 7.94 -18.38 23.42
C SER A 161 7.48 -18.75 22.01
N LYS A 162 6.24 -19.22 21.85
CA LYS A 162 5.69 -19.59 20.53
C LYS A 162 5.58 -18.36 19.61
N PRO A 163 6.11 -18.42 18.37
CA PRO A 163 6.02 -17.31 17.43
C PRO A 163 4.56 -16.92 17.18
N LYS A 164 4.19 -15.68 17.49
CA LYS A 164 2.92 -15.11 17.04
C LYS A 164 3.16 -14.37 15.73
N THR A 165 2.52 -14.82 14.66
CA THR A 165 2.48 -14.10 13.39
C THR A 165 1.48 -12.96 13.51
N TRP A 166 1.97 -11.75 13.75
CA TRP A 166 1.15 -10.56 13.70
C TRP A 166 0.97 -10.16 12.24
N LYS A 167 -0.26 -10.23 11.72
CA LYS A 167 -0.59 -9.61 10.44
C LYS A 167 -0.61 -8.11 10.67
N VAL A 168 0.23 -7.37 9.95
CA VAL A 168 0.08 -5.92 9.84
C VAL A 168 -1.25 -5.72 9.11
N VAL A 169 -2.21 -5.06 9.77
CA VAL A 169 -3.44 -4.64 9.12
C VAL A 169 -3.05 -3.47 8.23
N GLU A 170 -3.13 -3.65 6.92
CA GLU A 170 -2.99 -2.59 5.91
C GLU A 170 -4.17 -1.62 5.98
#